data_AF-A0A6P3IRC7-F1
#
_entry.id   AF-A0A6P3IRC7-F1
#
_cell.length_a   1.000
_cell.length_b   1.000
_cell.length_c   1.000
_cell.angle_alpha   90.00
_cell.angle_beta   90.00
_cell.angle_gamma   90.00
#
_symmetry.space_group_name_H-M   'P 1'
#
loop_
_entity.id
_entity.type
_entity.pdbx_description
1 polymer ?
#
loop_
_entity_poly.entity_id
_entity_poly.type
_entity_poly.pdbx_seq_one_letter_code
_entity_poly.pdbx_strand_id
1 'polypeptide(L)'
;MSLSRSEEMHRLTENVYKTIMEQFNPSLRNFIAMGKNYEKALAGVTYAAKGYFDALVKMGELASESQGSKELGDVLFQMAEVHRQIQNQLEEMLKSFHNELLTQLEQKVELDSRYLSAALKKYQTEQRSKGDALDKCQAELKKLRKKSQGSKNPQKYSDKELQYIDAISNKQGELESYVSDGYKTALTEERRRFCFLVEKQCAVAKNSAAYHSKGKELLAQKLPLWQQACADPNKIPDRAVQLMQQMGNSNGSILPSGLSASKSNLVISDPIPGAKPLPVPPELAPFVGRLSAQENAPVMNGVSGPDSEDYNPWADRKATQPKSTSPPQSQSKLSDSYSNTLPVRKSVAPKNSYATTENKTLPRSSSMAAGLERNGRMRVKAIFSHAAGDNSTLLSFKEGDLITLLVPEARDGWHYGESEKTKM
;
A
#
# COMPACT_ATOMS: atom_id res chain seq x y z
N MET A 1 -11.26 32.31 34.16
CA MET A 1 -11.45 31.13 33.27
C MET A 1 -11.04 31.42 31.83
N SER A 2 -11.28 32.61 31.24
CA SER A 2 -10.94 32.88 29.82
C SER A 2 -9.43 32.81 29.51
N LEU A 3 -8.57 33.38 30.37
CA LEU A 3 -7.10 33.33 30.19
C LEU A 3 -6.54 31.89 30.13
N SER A 4 -7.09 30.96 30.93
CA SER A 4 -6.69 29.55 30.90
C SER A 4 -7.05 28.87 29.58
N ARG A 5 -8.19 29.24 28.98
CA ARG A 5 -8.65 28.71 27.69
C ARG A 5 -7.87 29.32 26.52
N SER A 6 -7.49 30.60 26.64
CA SER A 6 -6.61 31.27 25.68
C SER A 6 -5.23 30.59 25.65
N GLU A 7 -4.65 30.28 26.80
CA GLU A 7 -3.33 29.62 26.85
C GLU A 7 -3.38 28.19 26.28
N GLU A 8 -4.46 27.44 26.57
CA GLU A 8 -4.70 26.13 25.96
C GLU A 8 -4.76 26.22 24.43
N MET A 9 -5.50 27.19 23.89
CA MET A 9 -5.65 27.41 22.45
C MET A 9 -4.34 27.87 21.81
N HIS A 10 -3.55 28.68 22.51
CA HIS A 10 -2.21 29.05 22.08
C HIS A 10 -1.32 27.80 21.90
N ARG A 11 -1.29 26.92 22.90
CA ARG A 11 -0.55 25.65 22.83
C ARG A 11 -1.04 24.74 21.70
N LEU A 12 -2.36 24.64 21.50
CA LEU A 12 -2.93 23.85 20.40
C LEU A 12 -2.51 24.41 19.02
N THR A 13 -2.45 25.74 18.89
CA THR A 13 -1.97 26.39 17.66
C THR A 13 -0.53 26.01 17.36
N GLU A 14 0.37 26.11 18.33
CA GLU A 14 1.77 25.70 18.15
C GLU A 14 1.89 24.22 17.81
N ASN A 15 1.09 23.38 18.45
CA ASN A 15 1.09 21.93 18.20
C ASN A 15 0.68 21.60 16.78
N VAL A 16 -0.30 22.30 16.19
CA VAL A 16 -0.68 22.08 14.79
C VAL A 16 0.50 22.36 13.85
N TYR A 17 1.19 23.50 14.02
CA TYR A 17 2.38 23.80 13.21
C TYR A 17 3.49 22.75 13.39
N LYS A 18 3.75 22.32 14.62
CA LYS A 18 4.74 21.26 14.91
C LYS A 18 4.35 19.94 14.24
N THR A 19 3.10 19.50 14.39
CA THR A 19 2.59 18.28 13.75
C THR A 19 2.76 18.33 12.23
N ILE A 20 2.48 19.47 11.59
CA ILE A 20 2.67 19.59 10.14
C ILE A 20 4.17 19.44 9.77
N MET A 21 5.05 20.15 10.48
CA MET A 21 6.49 20.16 10.14
C MET A 21 7.21 18.85 10.50
N GLU A 22 6.85 18.23 11.61
CA GLU A 22 7.56 17.08 12.20
C GLU A 22 6.93 15.74 11.82
N GLN A 23 5.64 15.71 11.44
CA GLN A 23 4.95 14.48 11.06
C GLN A 23 4.47 14.53 9.61
N PHE A 24 3.59 15.48 9.26
CA PHE A 24 2.97 15.50 7.93
C PHE A 24 4.01 15.63 6.81
N ASN A 25 4.93 16.60 6.90
CA ASN A 25 5.92 16.83 5.83
C ASN A 25 6.91 15.66 5.67
N PRO A 26 7.48 15.07 6.75
CA PRO A 26 8.28 13.85 6.65
C PRO A 26 7.50 12.66 6.06
N SER A 27 6.27 12.43 6.51
CA SER A 27 5.40 11.39 5.95
C SER A 27 5.08 11.63 4.48
N LEU A 28 4.85 12.88 4.07
CA LEU A 28 4.61 13.25 2.68
C LEU A 28 5.85 13.03 1.80
N ARG A 29 7.06 13.34 2.31
CA ARG A 29 8.31 13.03 1.60
C ARG A 29 8.49 11.53 1.40
N ASN A 30 8.19 10.72 2.42
CA ASN A 30 8.20 9.26 2.28
C ASN A 30 7.16 8.78 1.26
N PHE A 31 5.94 9.34 1.31
CA PHE A 31 4.89 9.05 0.33
C PHE A 31 5.33 9.36 -1.11
N ILE A 32 5.97 10.52 -1.35
CA ILE A 32 6.54 10.88 -2.66
C ILE A 32 7.62 9.88 -3.08
N ALA A 33 8.50 9.47 -2.18
CA ALA A 33 9.53 8.47 -2.48
C ALA A 33 8.92 7.11 -2.87
N MET A 34 7.87 6.67 -2.18
CA MET A 34 7.12 5.47 -2.56
C MET A 34 6.41 5.65 -3.90
N GLY A 35 5.87 6.84 -4.17
CA GLY A 35 5.30 7.18 -5.46
C GLY A 35 6.31 7.07 -6.61
N LYS A 36 7.54 7.58 -6.43
CA LYS A 36 8.62 7.43 -7.43
C LYS A 36 9.02 5.96 -7.65
N ASN A 37 9.03 5.14 -6.59
CA ASN A 37 9.25 3.70 -6.74
C ASN A 37 8.13 3.02 -7.53
N TYR A 38 6.88 3.41 -7.27
CA TYR A 38 5.73 2.89 -7.98
C TYR A 38 5.74 3.28 -9.47
N GLU A 39 6.04 4.55 -9.76
CA GLU A 39 6.23 5.05 -11.12
C GLU A 39 7.29 4.22 -11.87
N LYS A 40 8.45 4.00 -11.25
CA LYS A 40 9.54 3.22 -11.85
C LYS A 40 9.10 1.79 -12.16
N ALA A 41 8.33 1.15 -11.28
CA ALA A 41 7.81 -0.19 -11.51
C ALA A 41 6.83 -0.21 -12.70
N LEU A 42 5.91 0.76 -12.77
CA LEU A 42 4.97 0.90 -13.89
C LEU A 42 5.67 1.14 -15.22
N ALA A 43 6.72 1.97 -15.24
CA ALA A 43 7.54 2.17 -16.44
C ALA A 43 8.22 0.86 -16.90
N GLY A 44 8.66 0.02 -15.96
CA GLY A 44 9.19 -1.31 -16.26
C GLY A 44 8.15 -2.24 -16.89
N VAL A 45 6.91 -2.21 -16.38
CA VAL A 45 5.78 -2.96 -16.96
C VAL A 45 5.50 -2.50 -18.39
N THR A 46 5.46 -1.19 -18.65
CA THR A 46 5.27 -0.64 -20.00
C THR A 46 6.32 -1.16 -20.98
N TYR A 47 7.59 -1.19 -20.56
CA TYR A 47 8.67 -1.70 -21.39
C TYR A 47 8.52 -3.20 -21.71
N ALA A 48 8.22 -4.01 -20.69
CA ALA A 48 8.03 -5.45 -20.86
C ALA A 48 6.79 -5.76 -21.73
N ALA A 49 5.71 -5.02 -21.54
CA ALA A 49 4.47 -5.15 -22.30
C ALA A 49 4.69 -4.95 -23.80
N LYS A 50 5.50 -3.95 -24.18
CA LYS A 50 5.87 -3.72 -25.58
C LYS A 50 6.52 -4.96 -26.21
N GLY A 51 7.49 -5.56 -25.53
CA GLY A 51 8.17 -6.76 -26.02
C GLY A 51 7.21 -7.95 -26.20
N TYR A 52 6.25 -8.11 -25.28
CA TYR A 52 5.21 -9.14 -25.39
C TYR A 52 4.28 -8.90 -26.58
N PHE A 53 3.83 -7.66 -26.81
CA PHE A 53 2.94 -7.34 -27.95
C PHE A 53 3.68 -7.51 -29.28
N ASP A 54 4.94 -7.10 -29.38
CA ASP A 54 5.77 -7.30 -30.58
C ASP A 54 5.92 -8.80 -30.90
N ALA A 55 6.13 -9.65 -29.89
CA ALA A 55 6.18 -11.10 -30.06
C ALA A 55 4.81 -11.69 -30.49
N LEU A 56 3.70 -11.16 -29.96
CA LEU A 56 2.36 -11.58 -30.35
C LEU A 56 2.05 -11.25 -31.82
N VAL A 57 2.45 -10.04 -32.27
CA VAL A 57 2.38 -9.66 -33.69
C VAL A 57 3.20 -10.64 -34.54
N LYS A 58 4.39 -11.04 -34.08
CA LYS A 58 5.20 -12.01 -34.83
C LYS A 58 4.50 -13.35 -35.04
N MET A 59 3.75 -13.82 -34.03
CA MET A 59 2.92 -15.02 -34.18
C MET A 59 1.77 -14.80 -35.17
N GLY A 60 1.19 -13.59 -35.19
CA GLY A 60 0.19 -13.18 -36.17
C GLY A 60 0.69 -13.23 -37.61
N GLU A 61 1.94 -12.80 -37.86
CA GLU A 61 2.58 -12.89 -39.19
C GLU A 61 2.69 -14.34 -39.66
N LEU A 62 3.19 -15.24 -38.79
CA LEU A 62 3.33 -16.66 -39.10
C LEU A 62 1.97 -17.31 -39.40
N ALA A 63 0.93 -16.98 -38.62
CA ALA A 63 -0.42 -17.47 -38.86
C ALA A 63 -0.99 -16.95 -40.18
N SER A 64 -0.76 -15.68 -40.52
CA SER A 64 -1.23 -15.04 -41.76
C SER A 64 -0.62 -15.67 -43.02
N GLU A 65 0.63 -16.14 -42.92
CA GLU A 65 1.35 -16.82 -44.01
C GLU A 65 1.01 -18.33 -44.09
N SER A 66 0.34 -18.87 -43.08
CA SER A 66 0.01 -20.30 -43.01
C SER A 66 -1.05 -20.72 -44.04
N GLN A 67 -1.11 -22.00 -44.35
CA GLN A 67 -2.16 -22.54 -45.25
C GLN A 67 -3.50 -22.73 -44.54
N GLY A 68 -3.49 -23.01 -43.24
CA GLY A 68 -4.65 -23.44 -42.47
C GLY A 68 -5.27 -22.38 -41.55
N SER A 69 -4.53 -21.31 -41.24
CA SER A 69 -4.82 -20.48 -40.06
C SER A 69 -4.71 -18.98 -40.33
N LYS A 70 -4.86 -18.56 -41.60
CA LYS A 70 -4.73 -17.16 -42.01
C LYS A 70 -5.60 -16.21 -41.20
N GLU A 71 -6.86 -16.60 -40.98
CA GLU A 71 -7.83 -15.83 -40.19
C GLU A 71 -7.42 -15.65 -38.72
N LEU A 72 -6.61 -16.56 -38.16
CA LEU A 72 -6.06 -16.42 -36.81
C LEU A 72 -4.94 -15.39 -36.75
N GLY A 73 -4.28 -15.09 -37.87
CA GLY A 73 -3.32 -14.00 -37.97
C GLY A 73 -3.96 -12.65 -37.67
N ASP A 74 -5.09 -12.35 -38.31
CA ASP A 74 -5.87 -11.13 -38.06
C ASP A 74 -6.37 -11.02 -36.62
N VAL A 75 -6.70 -12.15 -35.99
CA VAL A 75 -7.09 -12.19 -34.57
C VAL A 75 -5.92 -11.80 -33.68
N LEU A 76 -4.72 -12.36 -33.90
CA LEU A 76 -3.52 -12.05 -33.12
C LEU A 76 -3.09 -10.59 -33.28
N PHE A 77 -3.19 -10.03 -34.49
CA PHE A 77 -2.94 -8.60 -34.73
C PHE A 77 -3.94 -7.72 -33.96
N GLN A 78 -5.23 -8.06 -33.98
CA GLN A 78 -6.25 -7.33 -33.22
C GLN A 78 -6.02 -7.41 -31.71
N MET A 79 -5.58 -8.55 -31.19
CA MET A 79 -5.23 -8.71 -29.76
C MET A 79 -4.07 -7.79 -29.37
N ALA A 80 -2.99 -7.78 -30.16
CA ALA A 80 -1.85 -6.90 -29.93
C ALA A 80 -2.24 -5.42 -29.98
N GLU A 81 -3.10 -5.02 -30.92
CA GLU A 81 -3.56 -3.64 -31.04
C GLU A 81 -4.49 -3.22 -29.89
N VAL A 82 -5.41 -4.09 -29.43
CA VAL A 82 -6.22 -3.82 -28.22
C VAL A 82 -5.32 -3.60 -27.01
N HIS A 83 -4.32 -4.47 -26.84
CA HIS A 83 -3.34 -4.31 -25.77
C HIS A 83 -2.56 -2.99 -25.88
N ARG A 84 -2.14 -2.59 -27.09
CA ARG A 84 -1.44 -1.32 -27.32
C ARG A 84 -2.30 -0.10 -26.96
N GLN A 85 -3.58 -0.12 -27.31
CA GLN A 85 -4.52 0.96 -26.94
C GLN A 85 -4.72 1.06 -25.42
N ILE A 86 -4.85 -0.07 -24.73
CA ILE A 86 -4.95 -0.11 -23.27
C ILE A 86 -3.66 0.41 -22.63
N GLN A 87 -2.50 0.01 -23.16
CA GLN A 87 -1.19 0.44 -22.69
C GLN A 87 -0.97 1.96 -22.87
N ASN A 88 -1.41 2.53 -24.00
CA ASN A 88 -1.35 3.98 -24.23
C ASN A 88 -2.14 4.75 -23.15
N GLN A 89 -3.32 4.25 -22.75
CA GLN A 89 -4.12 4.88 -21.69
C GLN A 89 -3.44 4.77 -20.31
N LEU A 90 -2.72 3.67 -20.06
CA LEU A 90 -1.89 3.53 -18.85
C LEU A 90 -0.73 4.54 -18.84
N GLU A 91 -0.08 4.78 -19.99
CA GLU A 91 0.98 5.79 -20.09
C GLU A 91 0.47 7.22 -19.84
N GLU A 92 -0.73 7.55 -20.31
CA GLU A 92 -1.37 8.83 -19.97
C GLU A 92 -1.62 8.98 -18.47
N MET A 93 -2.13 7.92 -17.82
CA MET A 93 -2.29 7.89 -16.37
C MET A 93 -0.94 8.08 -15.66
N LEU A 94 0.12 7.43 -16.14
CA LEU A 94 1.47 7.52 -15.56
C LEU A 94 2.05 8.93 -15.71
N LYS A 95 1.86 9.58 -16.86
CA LYS A 95 2.27 10.98 -17.10
C LYS A 95 1.57 11.94 -16.14
N SER A 96 0.26 11.76 -15.93
CA SER A 96 -0.49 12.57 -14.95
C SER A 96 -0.03 12.30 -13.52
N PHE A 97 0.20 11.03 -13.16
CA PHE A 97 0.75 10.67 -11.85
C PHE A 97 2.09 11.38 -11.56
N HIS A 98 3.00 11.42 -12.53
CA HIS A 98 4.26 12.15 -12.41
C HIS A 98 4.02 13.67 -12.28
N ASN A 99 3.43 14.27 -13.32
CA ASN A 99 3.37 15.73 -13.48
C ASN A 99 2.41 16.41 -12.50
N GLU A 100 1.27 15.80 -12.20
CA GLU A 100 0.20 16.42 -11.43
C GLU A 100 0.22 16.04 -9.95
N LEU A 101 0.69 14.83 -9.61
CA LEU A 101 0.77 14.38 -8.23
C LEU A 101 2.21 14.51 -7.70
N LEU A 102 3.18 13.76 -8.24
CA LEU A 102 4.53 13.71 -7.65
C LEU A 102 5.23 15.07 -7.71
N THR A 103 5.28 15.69 -8.89
CA THR A 103 5.95 16.99 -9.07
C THR A 103 5.30 18.08 -8.21
N GLN A 104 3.97 18.14 -8.15
CA GLN A 104 3.29 19.18 -7.37
C GLN A 104 3.45 18.99 -5.85
N LEU A 105 3.38 17.75 -5.35
CA LEU A 105 3.61 17.46 -3.93
C LEU A 105 5.06 17.77 -3.54
N GLU A 106 6.03 17.43 -4.40
CA GLU A 106 7.45 17.73 -4.19
C GLU A 106 7.73 19.23 -4.14
N GLN A 107 7.16 20.01 -5.07
CA GLN A 107 7.26 21.47 -5.05
C GLN A 107 6.62 22.08 -3.79
N LYS A 108 5.43 21.60 -3.39
CA LYS A 108 4.74 22.09 -2.20
C LYS A 108 5.55 21.84 -0.94
N VAL A 109 5.98 20.59 -0.69
CA VAL A 109 6.67 20.22 0.55
C VAL A 109 8.03 20.92 0.70
N GLU A 110 8.65 21.31 -0.40
CA GLU A 110 9.92 22.05 -0.38
C GLU A 110 9.74 23.51 0.03
N LEU A 111 8.70 24.18 -0.48
CA LEU A 111 8.35 25.54 -0.07
C LEU A 111 7.80 25.58 1.37
N ASP A 112 7.14 24.51 1.79
CA ASP A 112 6.38 24.44 3.03
C ASP A 112 7.25 24.60 4.28
N SER A 113 8.46 24.03 4.26
CA SER A 113 9.39 24.09 5.39
C SER A 113 9.74 25.53 5.78
N ARG A 114 10.01 26.39 4.80
CA ARG A 114 10.34 27.80 5.03
C ARG A 114 9.11 28.60 5.43
N TYR A 115 7.99 28.38 4.74
CA TYR A 115 6.74 29.09 5.00
C TYR A 115 6.22 28.83 6.42
N LEU A 116 6.12 27.57 6.84
CA LEU A 116 5.58 27.20 8.16
C LEU A 116 6.45 27.72 9.30
N SER A 117 7.77 27.63 9.15
CA SER A 117 8.71 28.17 10.16
C SER A 117 8.53 29.68 10.34
N ALA A 118 8.39 30.43 9.24
CA ALA A 118 8.16 31.87 9.28
C ALA A 118 6.77 32.21 9.86
N ALA A 119 5.73 31.47 9.46
CA ALA A 119 4.37 31.67 9.96
C ALA A 119 4.25 31.42 11.46
N LEU A 120 4.81 30.30 11.96
CA LEU A 120 4.84 29.98 13.39
C LEU A 120 5.60 31.04 14.18
N LYS A 121 6.79 31.44 13.72
CA LYS A 121 7.60 32.46 14.40
C LYS A 121 6.87 33.82 14.47
N LYS A 122 6.19 34.21 13.39
CA LYS A 122 5.38 35.43 13.35
C LYS A 122 4.27 35.36 14.40
N TYR A 123 3.51 34.27 14.41
CA TYR A 123 2.44 34.04 15.39
C TYR A 123 2.95 34.11 16.84
N GLN A 124 4.05 33.41 17.15
CA GLN A 124 4.65 33.41 18.49
C GLN A 124 5.10 34.80 18.94
N THR A 125 5.69 35.58 18.02
CA THR A 125 6.21 36.92 18.33
C THR A 125 5.07 37.89 18.63
N GLU A 126 4.03 37.90 17.80
CA GLU A 126 2.87 38.77 17.97
C GLU A 126 2.01 38.36 19.18
N GLN A 127 1.81 37.05 19.41
CA GLN A 127 1.10 36.56 20.59
C GLN A 127 1.81 36.98 21.88
N ARG A 128 3.14 36.80 21.95
CA ARG A 128 3.96 37.23 23.09
C ARG A 128 3.88 38.74 23.28
N SER A 129 4.02 39.52 22.21
CA SER A 129 3.95 40.98 22.28
C SER A 129 2.61 41.49 22.83
N LYS A 130 1.49 40.86 22.44
CA LYS A 130 0.16 41.19 22.98
C LYS A 130 0.02 40.77 24.44
N GLY A 131 0.55 39.60 24.81
CA GLY A 131 0.62 39.13 26.21
C GLY A 131 1.40 40.09 27.11
N ASP A 132 2.62 40.46 26.71
CA ASP A 132 3.48 41.39 27.45
C ASP A 132 2.81 42.76 27.64
N ALA A 133 2.07 43.24 26.63
CA ALA A 133 1.33 44.49 26.70
C ALA A 133 0.16 44.44 27.70
N LEU A 134 -0.54 43.30 27.77
CA LEU A 134 -1.60 43.04 28.74
C LEU A 134 -1.04 42.97 30.17
N ASP A 135 0.01 42.18 30.38
CA ASP A 135 0.66 42.01 31.69
C ASP A 135 1.21 43.34 32.22
N LYS A 136 1.83 44.14 31.35
CA LYS A 136 2.29 45.49 31.71
C LYS A 136 1.12 46.38 32.16
N CYS A 137 -0.02 46.33 31.47
CA CYS A 137 -1.19 47.12 31.82
C CYS A 137 -1.80 46.67 33.16
N GLN A 138 -1.86 45.36 33.41
CA GLN A 138 -2.29 44.79 34.69
C GLN A 138 -1.36 45.15 35.84
N ALA A 139 -0.04 45.15 35.61
CA ALA A 139 0.96 45.54 36.60
C ALA A 139 0.82 47.02 37.00
N GLU A 140 0.58 47.92 36.04
CA GLU A 140 0.34 49.35 36.33
C GLU A 140 -0.97 49.58 37.09
N LEU A 141 -2.06 48.88 36.78
CA LEU A 141 -3.29 48.91 37.58
C LEU A 141 -3.02 48.44 39.02
N LYS A 142 -2.28 47.34 39.20
CA LYS A 142 -1.93 46.83 40.54
C LYS A 142 -1.09 47.84 41.32
N LYS A 143 -0.14 48.52 40.68
CA LYS A 143 0.64 49.62 41.29
C LYS A 143 -0.26 50.81 41.66
N LEU A 144 -1.20 51.19 40.80
CA LEU A 144 -2.14 52.29 41.05
C LEU A 144 -3.00 51.98 42.29
N ARG A 145 -3.58 50.79 42.36
CA ARG A 145 -4.39 50.34 43.51
C ARG A 145 -3.60 50.42 44.82
N LYS A 146 -2.34 49.98 44.81
CA LYS A 146 -1.46 50.07 45.99
C LYS A 146 -1.16 51.52 46.41
N LYS A 147 -1.03 52.45 45.46
CA LYS A 147 -0.83 53.89 45.74
C LYS A 147 -2.11 54.60 46.19
N SER A 148 -3.29 54.08 45.82
CA SER A 148 -4.58 54.67 46.18
C SER A 148 -4.97 54.42 47.64
N GLN A 149 -4.50 53.31 48.24
CA GLN A 149 -4.78 53.01 49.65
C GLN A 149 -4.07 54.03 50.57
N GLY A 150 -4.85 54.84 51.27
CA GLY A 150 -4.37 55.92 52.15
C GLY A 150 -4.35 57.32 51.52
N SER A 151 -4.82 57.48 50.27
CA SER A 151 -4.91 58.79 49.62
C SER A 151 -6.02 59.66 50.21
N LYS A 152 -5.74 60.96 50.41
CA LYS A 152 -6.73 61.97 50.82
C LYS A 152 -7.66 62.40 49.68
N ASN A 153 -7.45 61.93 48.44
CA ASN A 153 -8.21 62.36 47.27
C ASN A 153 -8.70 61.16 46.43
N PRO A 154 -9.74 60.43 46.88
CA PRO A 154 -10.14 59.14 46.30
C PRO A 154 -10.68 59.23 44.87
N GLN A 155 -11.47 60.26 44.54
CA GLN A 155 -12.06 60.44 43.20
C GLN A 155 -11.00 60.43 42.07
N LYS A 156 -9.88 61.12 42.24
CA LYS A 156 -8.84 61.22 41.20
C LYS A 156 -8.18 59.87 40.84
N TYR A 157 -8.13 58.94 41.80
CA TYR A 157 -7.60 57.59 41.55
C TYR A 157 -8.64 56.70 40.88
N SER A 158 -9.93 56.93 41.14
CA SER A 158 -11.03 56.16 40.57
C SER A 158 -11.12 56.31 39.04
N ASP A 159 -11.03 57.52 38.51
CA ASP A 159 -11.07 57.75 37.04
C ASP A 159 -9.90 57.06 36.33
N LYS A 160 -8.70 57.16 36.92
CA LYS A 160 -7.50 56.53 36.37
C LYS A 160 -7.54 55.01 36.48
N GLU A 161 -8.16 54.49 37.54
CA GLU A 161 -8.39 53.05 37.70
C GLU A 161 -9.35 52.52 36.63
N LEU A 162 -10.45 53.25 36.38
CA LEU A 162 -11.42 52.90 35.34
C LEU A 162 -10.77 52.87 33.95
N GLN A 163 -9.90 53.85 33.63
CA GLN A 163 -9.14 53.86 32.38
C GLN A 163 -8.23 52.63 32.23
N TYR A 164 -7.57 52.19 33.30
CA TYR A 164 -6.75 50.97 33.24
C TYR A 164 -7.59 49.70 33.12
N ILE A 165 -8.75 49.64 33.76
CA ILE A 165 -9.68 48.50 33.63
C ILE A 165 -10.16 48.37 32.18
N ASP A 166 -10.58 49.48 31.56
CA ASP A 166 -10.99 49.49 30.15
C ASP A 166 -9.82 49.10 29.22
N ALA A 167 -8.63 49.67 29.45
CA ALA A 167 -7.44 49.33 28.67
C ALA A 167 -6.99 47.87 28.82
N ILE A 168 -7.21 47.25 29.99
CA ILE A 168 -6.97 45.81 30.21
C ILE A 168 -8.01 44.99 29.46
N SER A 169 -9.29 45.36 29.57
CA SER A 169 -10.38 44.69 28.86
C SER A 169 -10.14 44.67 27.34
N ASN A 170 -9.76 45.82 26.77
CA ASN A 170 -9.45 45.93 25.34
C ASN A 170 -8.23 45.08 24.95
N LYS A 171 -7.11 45.17 25.68
CA LYS A 171 -5.92 44.35 25.39
C LYS A 171 -6.17 42.86 25.55
N GLN A 172 -7.00 42.48 26.52
CA GLN A 172 -7.38 41.09 26.74
C GLN A 172 -8.22 40.58 25.57
N GLY A 173 -9.22 41.36 25.12
CA GLY A 173 -10.01 41.03 23.93
C GLY A 173 -9.14 40.92 22.66
N GLU A 174 -8.17 41.81 22.48
CA GLU A 174 -7.22 41.72 21.37
C GLU A 174 -6.35 40.45 21.40
N LEU A 175 -5.89 40.03 22.58
CA LEU A 175 -5.11 38.81 22.74
C LEU A 175 -5.97 37.56 22.49
N GLU A 176 -7.16 37.51 23.09
CA GLU A 176 -8.09 36.38 22.92
C GLU A 176 -8.54 36.24 21.45
N SER A 177 -8.84 37.35 20.76
CA SER A 177 -9.13 37.35 19.32
C SER A 177 -7.94 36.87 18.50
N TYR A 178 -6.74 37.36 18.79
CA TYR A 178 -5.52 36.97 18.08
C TYR A 178 -5.22 35.48 18.21
N VAL A 179 -5.36 34.93 19.42
CA VAL A 179 -5.17 33.49 19.68
C VAL A 179 -6.24 32.66 18.97
N SER A 180 -7.50 33.09 19.01
CA SER A 180 -8.61 32.42 18.31
C SER A 180 -8.40 32.38 16.79
N ASP A 181 -8.05 33.52 16.18
CA ASP A 181 -7.77 33.62 14.75
C ASP A 181 -6.51 32.84 14.37
N GLY A 182 -5.49 32.84 15.22
CA GLY A 182 -4.28 32.03 15.06
C GLY A 182 -4.58 30.54 15.03
N TYR A 183 -5.42 30.05 15.94
CA TYR A 183 -5.81 28.64 15.99
C TYR A 183 -6.64 28.24 14.76
N LYS A 184 -7.62 29.05 14.38
CA LYS A 184 -8.40 28.84 13.16
C LYS A 184 -7.51 28.81 11.92
N THR A 185 -6.52 29.70 11.85
CA THR A 185 -5.55 29.75 10.74
C THR A 185 -4.70 28.48 10.71
N ALA A 186 -4.17 28.03 11.84
CA ALA A 186 -3.37 26.80 11.90
C ALA A 186 -4.17 25.56 11.48
N LEU A 187 -5.41 25.40 11.95
CA LEU A 187 -6.29 24.31 11.51
C LEU A 187 -6.60 24.39 10.01
N THR A 188 -6.76 25.60 9.47
CA THR A 188 -6.98 25.80 8.04
C THR A 188 -5.75 25.41 7.23
N GLU A 189 -4.55 25.75 7.72
CA GLU A 189 -3.28 25.33 7.12
C GLU A 189 -3.14 23.80 7.10
N GLU A 190 -3.43 23.12 8.21
CA GLU A 190 -3.45 21.65 8.26
C GLU A 190 -4.44 21.07 7.23
N ARG A 191 -5.70 21.54 7.26
CA ARG A 191 -6.75 21.06 6.36
C ARG A 191 -6.39 21.25 4.89
N ARG A 192 -5.82 22.40 4.52
CA ARG A 192 -5.42 22.70 3.13
C ARG A 192 -4.42 21.68 2.58
N ARG A 193 -3.48 21.22 3.40
CA ARG A 193 -2.46 20.25 3.00
C ARG A 193 -3.07 18.87 2.73
N PHE A 194 -3.94 18.39 3.61
CA PHE A 194 -4.67 17.15 3.37
C PHE A 194 -5.63 17.26 2.18
N CYS A 195 -6.36 18.36 2.05
CA CYS A 195 -7.23 18.59 0.90
C CYS A 195 -6.45 18.57 -0.42
N PHE A 196 -5.27 19.20 -0.46
CA PHE A 196 -4.43 19.18 -1.65
C PHE A 196 -3.96 17.75 -1.99
N LEU A 197 -3.53 16.97 -1.00
CA LEU A 197 -3.17 15.56 -1.21
C LEU A 197 -4.34 14.75 -1.79
N VAL A 198 -5.53 14.90 -1.21
CA VAL A 198 -6.76 14.23 -1.67
C VAL A 198 -7.12 14.67 -3.09
N GLU A 199 -7.07 15.96 -3.39
CA GLU A 199 -7.32 16.51 -4.72
C GLU A 199 -6.41 15.85 -5.78
N LYS A 200 -5.11 15.72 -5.49
CA LYS A 200 -4.17 15.08 -6.43
C LYS A 200 -4.43 13.59 -6.59
N GLN A 201 -4.80 12.89 -5.51
CA GLN A 201 -5.22 11.49 -5.61
C GLN A 201 -6.50 11.31 -6.44
N CYS A 202 -7.48 12.20 -6.29
CA CYS A 202 -8.69 12.18 -7.12
C CYS A 202 -8.39 12.37 -8.61
N ALA A 203 -7.45 13.26 -8.96
CA ALA A 203 -7.02 13.46 -10.35
C ALA A 203 -6.43 12.17 -10.94
N VAL A 204 -5.52 11.51 -10.21
CA VAL A 204 -4.94 10.23 -10.63
C VAL A 204 -6.01 9.14 -10.75
N ALA A 205 -6.89 9.02 -9.75
CA ALA A 205 -7.96 8.03 -9.74
C ALA A 205 -8.93 8.20 -10.92
N LYS A 206 -9.21 9.44 -11.35
CA LYS A 206 -10.00 9.73 -12.55
C LYS A 206 -9.34 9.15 -13.81
N ASN A 207 -8.02 9.30 -13.94
CA ASN A 207 -7.28 8.74 -15.07
C ASN A 207 -7.21 7.21 -15.00
N SER A 208 -7.09 6.63 -13.80
CA SER A 208 -7.20 5.17 -13.61
C SER A 208 -8.58 4.65 -14.00
N ALA A 209 -9.65 5.38 -13.69
CA ALA A 209 -11.01 5.02 -14.10
C ALA A 209 -11.17 5.03 -15.64
N ALA A 210 -10.57 6.01 -16.32
CA ALA A 210 -10.55 6.06 -17.78
C ALA A 210 -9.78 4.87 -18.38
N TYR A 211 -8.60 4.55 -17.83
CA TYR A 211 -7.81 3.37 -18.20
C TYR A 211 -8.60 2.06 -18.07
N HIS A 212 -9.21 1.81 -16.91
CA HIS A 212 -10.00 0.60 -16.70
C HIS A 212 -11.24 0.54 -17.59
N SER A 213 -11.92 1.67 -17.78
CA SER A 213 -13.10 1.74 -18.66
C SER A 213 -12.74 1.43 -20.10
N LYS A 214 -11.62 1.97 -20.60
CA LYS A 214 -11.12 1.70 -21.95
C LYS A 214 -10.79 0.23 -22.16
N GLY A 215 -10.11 -0.40 -21.19
CA GLY A 215 -9.81 -1.83 -21.24
C GLY A 215 -11.07 -2.69 -21.24
N LYS A 216 -12.03 -2.38 -20.37
CA LYS A 216 -13.32 -3.07 -20.32
C LYS A 216 -14.07 -2.98 -21.66
N GLU A 217 -14.16 -1.78 -22.23
CA GLU A 217 -14.88 -1.53 -23.48
C GLU A 217 -14.28 -2.31 -24.66
N LEU A 218 -12.95 -2.19 -24.87
CA LEU A 218 -12.27 -2.86 -25.98
C LEU A 218 -12.35 -4.38 -25.87
N LEU A 219 -12.11 -4.93 -24.68
CA LEU A 219 -12.14 -6.37 -24.46
C LEU A 219 -13.56 -6.93 -24.56
N ALA A 220 -14.57 -6.25 -24.02
CA ALA A 220 -15.96 -6.68 -24.13
C ALA A 220 -16.43 -6.77 -25.60
N GLN A 221 -15.95 -5.86 -26.45
CA GLN A 221 -16.29 -5.87 -27.87
C GLN A 221 -15.58 -7.00 -28.65
N LYS A 222 -14.31 -7.27 -28.33
CA LYS A 222 -13.44 -8.12 -29.16
C LYS A 222 -13.34 -9.57 -28.70
N LEU A 223 -13.42 -9.81 -27.39
CA LEU A 223 -13.21 -11.15 -26.81
C LEU A 223 -14.15 -12.23 -27.39
N PRO A 224 -15.45 -12.00 -27.60
CA PRO A 224 -16.33 -13.03 -28.18
C PRO A 224 -15.91 -13.44 -29.60
N LEU A 225 -15.43 -12.49 -30.39
CA LEU A 225 -14.97 -12.75 -31.77
C LEU A 225 -13.70 -13.60 -31.77
N TRP A 226 -12.77 -13.32 -30.85
CA TRP A 226 -11.54 -14.09 -30.71
C TRP A 226 -11.82 -15.52 -30.27
N GLN A 227 -12.74 -15.72 -29.32
CA GLN A 227 -13.19 -17.05 -28.88
C GLN A 227 -13.83 -17.84 -30.02
N GLN A 228 -14.67 -17.19 -30.82
CA GLN A 228 -15.31 -17.85 -31.97
C GLN A 228 -14.31 -18.25 -33.05
N ALA A 229 -13.27 -17.45 -33.28
CA ALA A 229 -12.28 -17.72 -34.32
C ALA A 229 -11.46 -19.00 -34.05
N CYS A 230 -11.23 -19.35 -32.78
CA CYS A 230 -10.51 -20.57 -32.40
C CYS A 230 -11.42 -21.72 -31.94
N ALA A 231 -12.74 -21.62 -32.13
CA ALA A 231 -13.70 -22.60 -31.64
C ALA A 231 -13.66 -23.96 -32.35
N ASP A 232 -13.16 -24.01 -33.60
CA ASP A 232 -12.96 -25.25 -34.35
C ASP A 232 -11.49 -25.42 -34.78
N PRO A 233 -10.64 -26.03 -33.94
CA PRO A 233 -9.23 -26.26 -34.25
C PRO A 233 -8.98 -27.24 -35.41
N ASN A 234 -10.00 -28.01 -35.82
CA ASN A 234 -9.88 -29.02 -36.87
C ASN A 234 -10.41 -28.53 -38.23
N LYS A 235 -10.82 -27.25 -38.31
CA LYS A 235 -11.33 -26.65 -39.54
C LYS A 235 -10.28 -26.72 -40.65
N ILE A 236 -10.65 -27.37 -41.75
CA ILE A 236 -9.81 -27.44 -42.96
C ILE A 236 -10.27 -26.34 -43.94
N PRO A 237 -9.36 -25.50 -44.46
CA PRO A 237 -9.73 -24.45 -45.43
C PRO A 237 -10.37 -25.02 -46.69
N ASP A 238 -11.38 -24.35 -47.21
CA ASP A 238 -12.13 -24.79 -48.41
C ASP A 238 -11.25 -25.09 -49.61
N ARG A 239 -10.18 -24.29 -49.80
CA ARG A 239 -9.20 -24.52 -50.88
C ARG A 239 -8.49 -25.88 -50.74
N ALA A 240 -8.14 -26.27 -49.52
CA ALA A 240 -7.52 -27.57 -49.27
C ALA A 240 -8.53 -28.71 -49.49
N VAL A 241 -9.78 -28.52 -49.07
CA VAL A 241 -10.89 -29.46 -49.35
C VAL A 241 -11.08 -29.67 -50.85
N GLN A 242 -11.11 -28.59 -51.64
CA GLN A 242 -11.23 -28.64 -53.09
C GLN A 242 -10.06 -29.36 -53.76
N LEU A 243 -8.81 -29.12 -53.32
CA LEU A 243 -7.64 -29.82 -53.85
C LEU A 243 -7.69 -31.33 -53.57
N MET A 244 -8.11 -31.72 -52.36
CA MET A 244 -8.28 -33.14 -52.01
C MET A 244 -9.38 -33.81 -52.86
N GLN A 245 -10.49 -33.12 -53.11
CA GLN A 245 -11.57 -33.61 -53.97
C GLN A 245 -11.12 -33.75 -55.45
N GLN A 246 -10.35 -32.81 -55.98
CA GLN A 246 -9.81 -32.90 -57.34
C GLN A 246 -8.86 -34.09 -57.52
N MET A 247 -8.07 -34.43 -56.49
CA MET A 247 -7.22 -35.62 -56.49
C MET A 247 -8.04 -36.92 -56.44
N GLY A 248 -9.15 -36.93 -55.72
CA GLY A 248 -10.08 -38.08 -55.70
C GLY A 248 -10.80 -38.31 -57.03
N ASN A 249 -11.09 -37.23 -57.77
CA ASN A 249 -11.81 -37.28 -59.05
C ASN A 249 -10.92 -37.50 -60.27
N SER A 250 -9.58 -37.47 -60.13
CA SER A 250 -8.64 -37.69 -61.23
C SER A 250 -8.23 -39.16 -61.45
N ASN A 251 -8.65 -40.07 -60.57
CA ASN A 251 -8.46 -41.52 -60.74
C ASN A 251 -9.73 -42.20 -61.23
N GLY A 252 -10.02 -42.08 -62.53
CA GLY A 252 -10.77 -43.10 -63.23
C GLY A 252 -9.93 -44.38 -63.32
N SER A 253 -10.43 -45.47 -62.73
CA SER A 253 -9.88 -46.85 -62.76
C SER A 253 -8.80 -47.19 -61.73
N ILE A 254 -9.20 -47.82 -60.60
CA ILE A 254 -8.80 -49.16 -60.09
C ILE A 254 -9.02 -49.23 -58.54
N LEU A 255 -9.98 -50.07 -58.13
CA LEU A 255 -10.20 -50.81 -56.85
C LEU A 255 -10.19 -50.09 -55.46
N PRO A 256 -11.09 -50.50 -54.52
CA PRO A 256 -11.16 -49.95 -53.17
C PRO A 256 -10.15 -50.65 -52.25
N SER A 257 -8.99 -50.04 -52.02
CA SER A 257 -8.13 -50.41 -50.90
C SER A 257 -8.49 -49.54 -49.70
N GLY A 258 -9.17 -50.16 -48.72
CA GLY A 258 -9.44 -49.56 -47.43
C GLY A 258 -8.14 -49.25 -46.69
N LEU A 259 -7.66 -48.02 -46.80
CA LEU A 259 -6.69 -47.48 -45.87
C LEU A 259 -7.47 -46.68 -44.84
N SER A 260 -7.70 -47.36 -43.71
CA SER A 260 -8.13 -46.80 -42.45
C SER A 260 -7.47 -45.43 -42.23
N ALA A 261 -8.29 -44.38 -42.23
CA ALA A 261 -7.88 -43.09 -41.68
C ALA A 261 -7.61 -43.33 -40.20
N SER A 262 -6.35 -43.61 -39.85
CA SER A 262 -5.89 -43.59 -38.48
C SER A 262 -6.24 -42.22 -37.92
N LYS A 263 -7.31 -42.15 -37.13
CA LYS A 263 -7.62 -41.00 -36.27
C LYS A 263 -6.46 -40.87 -35.30
N SER A 264 -5.42 -40.14 -35.68
CA SER A 264 -4.48 -39.60 -34.71
C SER A 264 -5.24 -38.53 -33.94
N ASN A 265 -5.92 -38.92 -32.87
CA ASN A 265 -6.48 -38.03 -31.86
C ASN A 265 -5.34 -37.39 -31.04
N LEU A 266 -4.41 -36.70 -31.71
CA LEU A 266 -3.48 -35.83 -31.01
C LEU A 266 -4.19 -34.50 -30.80
N VAL A 267 -5.08 -34.51 -29.82
CA VAL A 267 -5.62 -33.29 -29.22
C VAL A 267 -4.42 -32.62 -28.52
N ILE A 268 -3.94 -31.50 -29.07
CA ILE A 268 -2.79 -30.73 -28.52
C ILE A 268 -3.07 -30.20 -27.10
N SER A 269 -4.30 -30.37 -26.60
CA SER A 269 -4.72 -29.94 -25.26
C SER A 269 -4.19 -30.80 -24.11
N ASP A 270 -3.78 -32.05 -24.35
CA ASP A 270 -3.21 -32.90 -23.29
C ASP A 270 -1.67 -32.79 -23.26
N PRO A 271 -1.05 -32.51 -22.09
CA PRO A 271 0.40 -32.57 -21.98
C PRO A 271 0.87 -33.98 -22.33
N ILE A 272 1.83 -34.08 -23.26
CA ILE A 272 2.42 -35.35 -23.71
C ILE A 272 2.79 -36.17 -22.47
N PRO A 273 2.25 -37.39 -22.28
CA PRO A 273 2.62 -38.25 -21.16
C PRO A 273 4.13 -38.47 -21.15
N GLY A 274 4.82 -37.92 -20.13
CA GLY A 274 6.28 -38.03 -19.98
C GLY A 274 7.10 -36.80 -20.40
N ALA A 275 6.47 -35.72 -20.89
CA ALA A 275 7.19 -34.45 -21.06
C ALA A 275 7.55 -33.86 -19.69
N LYS A 276 8.86 -33.70 -19.42
CA LYS A 276 9.33 -32.97 -18.24
C LYS A 276 8.91 -31.50 -18.37
N PRO A 277 8.28 -30.90 -17.35
CA PRO A 277 8.00 -29.47 -17.35
C PRO A 277 9.30 -28.69 -17.60
N LEU A 278 9.25 -27.70 -18.48
CA LEU A 278 10.37 -26.79 -18.68
C LEU A 278 10.71 -26.12 -17.34
N PRO A 279 11.99 -25.92 -17.01
CA PRO A 279 12.38 -25.24 -15.77
C PRO A 279 11.75 -23.85 -15.74
N VAL A 280 10.84 -23.64 -14.80
CA VAL A 280 10.22 -22.34 -14.59
C VAL A 280 11.29 -21.43 -13.96
N PRO A 281 11.53 -20.22 -14.50
CA PRO A 281 12.41 -19.25 -13.86
C PRO A 281 11.97 -19.04 -12.40
N PRO A 282 12.90 -18.90 -11.44
CA PRO A 282 12.57 -18.83 -10.00
C PRO A 282 11.55 -17.73 -9.66
N GLU A 283 11.50 -16.67 -10.46
CA GLU A 283 10.61 -15.52 -10.30
C GLU A 283 9.12 -15.83 -10.59
N LEU A 284 8.79 -16.92 -11.31
CA LEU A 284 7.43 -17.26 -11.73
C LEU A 284 6.82 -18.46 -10.96
N ALA A 285 7.63 -19.19 -10.19
CA ALA A 285 7.20 -20.36 -9.43
C ALA A 285 6.01 -20.12 -8.46
N PRO A 286 5.84 -18.94 -7.81
CA PRO A 286 4.71 -18.69 -6.90
C PRO A 286 3.33 -18.60 -7.58
N PHE A 287 3.27 -18.38 -8.90
CA PHE A 287 2.03 -18.16 -9.64
C PHE A 287 1.48 -19.42 -10.32
N VAL A 288 2.34 -20.40 -10.62
CA VAL A 288 1.96 -21.61 -11.36
C VAL A 288 1.11 -22.58 -10.50
N GLY A 289 1.34 -22.62 -9.18
CA GLY A 289 0.66 -23.55 -8.27
C GLY A 289 -0.80 -23.23 -7.93
N ARG A 290 -1.35 -22.08 -8.36
CA ARG A 290 -2.75 -21.69 -8.05
C ARG A 290 -3.74 -22.00 -9.16
N LEU A 291 -3.30 -22.24 -10.38
CA LEU A 291 -4.18 -22.45 -11.54
C LEU A 291 -4.56 -23.92 -11.76
N SER A 292 -3.83 -24.86 -11.16
CA SER A 292 -4.02 -26.30 -11.35
C SER A 292 -5.00 -26.97 -10.37
N ALA A 293 -5.68 -26.21 -9.50
CA ALA A 293 -6.55 -26.75 -8.47
C ALA A 293 -8.05 -26.44 -8.64
N GLN A 294 -8.48 -25.89 -9.78
CA GLN A 294 -9.89 -25.52 -9.95
C GLN A 294 -10.41 -25.74 -11.37
N GLU A 295 -10.43 -26.99 -11.82
CA GLU A 295 -11.32 -27.43 -12.90
C GLU A 295 -11.97 -28.76 -12.52
N ASN A 296 -13.22 -28.67 -12.05
CA ASN A 296 -14.36 -29.56 -12.37
C ASN A 296 -15.43 -29.52 -11.26
N ALA A 297 -16.47 -28.72 -11.45
CA ALA A 297 -17.84 -29.04 -11.03
C ALA A 297 -18.83 -28.15 -11.81
N PRO A 298 -19.89 -28.70 -12.44
CA PRO A 298 -20.92 -27.90 -13.09
C PRO A 298 -21.92 -27.38 -12.04
N VAL A 299 -22.28 -26.11 -12.12
CA VAL A 299 -23.31 -25.51 -11.27
C VAL A 299 -24.66 -25.63 -11.98
N MET A 300 -25.56 -26.45 -11.46
CA MET A 300 -26.97 -26.52 -11.87
C MET A 300 -27.86 -25.94 -10.76
N ASN A 301 -28.81 -25.11 -11.17
CA ASN A 301 -29.75 -24.38 -10.34
C ASN A 301 -31.01 -25.25 -10.06
N GLY A 302 -31.53 -25.32 -8.83
CA GLY A 302 -32.81 -26.01 -8.54
C GLY A 302 -33.14 -26.23 -7.06
N VAL A 303 -34.35 -25.84 -6.66
CA VAL A 303 -34.90 -25.62 -5.29
C VAL A 303 -35.33 -26.90 -4.52
N SER A 304 -35.66 -26.70 -3.21
CA SER A 304 -36.42 -27.53 -2.22
C SER A 304 -35.66 -28.51 -1.29
N GLY A 305 -35.75 -28.30 0.03
CA GLY A 305 -35.45 -29.30 1.11
C GLY A 305 -36.73 -30.02 1.60
N PRO A 306 -36.81 -30.59 2.84
CA PRO A 306 -35.78 -30.85 3.86
C PRO A 306 -35.77 -32.32 4.41
N ASP A 307 -34.89 -32.56 5.39
CA ASP A 307 -34.91 -33.56 6.49
C ASP A 307 -33.80 -34.63 6.64
N SER A 308 -33.25 -34.60 7.87
CA SER A 308 -32.74 -35.62 8.80
C SER A 308 -31.45 -36.44 8.60
N GLU A 309 -30.59 -36.27 9.62
CA GLU A 309 -29.86 -37.26 10.44
C GLU A 309 -28.63 -38.04 9.92
N ASP A 310 -27.54 -37.78 10.65
CA ASP A 310 -26.57 -38.71 11.26
C ASP A 310 -25.85 -39.79 10.43
N TYR A 311 -24.52 -39.80 10.60
CA TYR A 311 -23.72 -40.91 11.17
C TYR A 311 -22.36 -41.11 10.45
N ASN A 312 -21.27 -40.86 11.19
CA ASN A 312 -19.93 -41.41 10.95
C ASN A 312 -19.85 -42.82 11.55
N PRO A 313 -19.02 -43.74 11.02
CA PRO A 313 -17.97 -44.27 11.90
C PRO A 313 -16.64 -44.67 11.23
N TRP A 314 -15.58 -44.53 12.03
CA TRP A 314 -14.22 -45.07 11.89
C TRP A 314 -14.13 -46.58 11.59
N ALA A 315 -13.03 -47.01 10.94
CA ALA A 315 -12.17 -48.08 11.45
C ALA A 315 -10.78 -48.16 10.75
N ASP A 316 -9.74 -48.10 11.58
CA ASP A 316 -8.41 -48.75 11.56
C ASP A 316 -7.77 -49.31 10.27
N ARG A 317 -6.48 -48.96 10.08
CA ARG A 317 -5.41 -49.97 9.86
C ARG A 317 -3.98 -49.41 10.10
N LYS A 318 -3.33 -49.94 11.16
CA LYS A 318 -1.87 -50.11 11.35
C LYS A 318 -1.26 -50.95 10.20
N ALA A 319 0.04 -51.02 9.88
CA ALA A 319 1.32 -50.43 10.30
C ALA A 319 2.38 -50.89 9.27
N THR A 320 3.50 -50.18 9.10
CA THR A 320 4.90 -50.73 9.09
C THR A 320 5.94 -49.66 8.70
N GLN A 321 6.96 -49.52 9.56
CA GLN A 321 8.30 -48.97 9.29
C GLN A 321 9.30 -50.14 9.35
N PRO A 322 10.48 -50.12 8.68
CA PRO A 322 11.71 -49.47 9.20
C PRO A 322 12.63 -48.95 8.06
N LYS A 323 13.83 -48.32 8.17
CA LYS A 323 14.77 -47.94 9.24
C LYS A 323 15.75 -46.88 8.65
N SER A 324 16.41 -46.17 9.56
CA SER A 324 17.45 -45.13 9.47
C SER A 324 18.79 -45.50 8.82
N THR A 325 19.49 -44.51 8.23
CA THR A 325 20.98 -44.33 8.29
C THR A 325 21.40 -42.90 7.91
N SER A 326 22.36 -42.31 8.64
CA SER A 326 23.14 -41.08 8.37
C SER A 326 24.61 -41.34 8.77
N PRO A 327 25.61 -40.44 8.55
CA PRO A 327 26.02 -39.63 7.37
C PRO A 327 27.54 -39.85 7.03
N PRO A 328 28.18 -39.04 6.15
CA PRO A 328 29.17 -38.08 6.69
C PRO A 328 29.30 -36.72 5.94
N GLN A 329 29.88 -35.73 6.64
CA GLN A 329 30.16 -34.34 6.24
C GLN A 329 31.44 -34.18 5.38
N SER A 330 31.47 -33.22 4.45
CA SER A 330 32.54 -32.20 4.35
C SER A 330 32.22 -31.00 3.42
N GLN A 331 32.41 -29.81 4.00
CA GLN A 331 32.62 -28.43 3.52
C GLN A 331 32.62 -28.06 2.01
N SER A 332 31.84 -27.04 1.64
CA SER A 332 32.36 -25.72 1.19
C SER A 332 31.20 -24.69 1.02
N LYS A 333 31.54 -23.40 1.13
CA LYS A 333 30.65 -22.24 1.29
C LYS A 333 30.14 -21.63 -0.04
N LEU A 334 29.11 -20.78 0.10
CA LEU A 334 28.55 -19.74 -0.81
C LEU A 334 27.25 -20.18 -1.52
N SER A 335 26.12 -19.48 -1.53
CA SER A 335 25.68 -18.19 -0.97
C SER A 335 24.15 -18.04 -1.18
N ASP A 336 23.53 -17.17 -0.40
CA ASP A 336 22.10 -16.92 -0.20
C ASP A 336 21.26 -16.45 -1.41
N SER A 337 19.96 -16.72 -1.39
CA SER A 337 18.91 -15.85 -1.97
C SER A 337 17.50 -16.27 -1.55
N TYR A 338 16.82 -15.41 -0.78
CA TYR A 338 15.39 -15.03 -0.75
C TYR A 338 15.13 -14.34 0.60
N SER A 339 14.42 -13.23 0.76
CA SER A 339 14.15 -12.06 -0.08
C SER A 339 13.65 -10.99 0.90
N ASN A 340 14.27 -9.82 0.90
CA ASN A 340 13.82 -8.63 1.63
C ASN A 340 13.00 -7.76 0.67
N THR A 341 11.85 -7.27 1.11
CA THR A 341 11.15 -6.16 0.44
C THR A 341 11.66 -4.83 0.99
N LEU A 342 12.17 -3.99 0.07
CA LEU A 342 12.57 -2.56 0.18
C LEU A 342 14.09 -2.26 0.13
N PRO A 343 14.50 -1.16 -0.54
CA PRO A 343 15.91 -0.88 -0.83
C PRO A 343 16.64 -0.24 0.36
N VAL A 344 17.80 -0.78 0.72
CA VAL A 344 18.73 -0.18 1.68
C VAL A 344 20.03 0.22 0.97
N ARG A 345 20.41 1.50 1.13
CA ARG A 345 21.73 2.05 0.76
C ARG A 345 22.82 1.47 1.67
N LYS A 346 23.98 1.17 1.08
CA LYS A 346 25.23 0.94 1.82
C LYS A 346 25.70 2.26 2.46
N SER A 347 25.77 2.32 3.79
CA SER A 347 26.46 3.37 4.53
C SER A 347 27.88 2.92 4.89
N VAL A 348 28.86 3.71 4.45
CA VAL A 348 30.27 3.59 4.82
C VAL A 348 30.46 4.17 6.22
N ALA A 349 31.16 3.45 7.09
CA ALA A 349 31.57 3.92 8.42
C ALA A 349 32.82 4.82 8.31
N PRO A 350 32.93 5.90 9.10
CA PRO A 350 34.22 6.42 9.54
C PRO A 350 34.52 5.97 10.97
N LYS A 351 35.71 5.40 11.17
CA LYS A 351 36.38 5.33 12.48
C LYS A 351 36.90 6.72 12.83
N ASN A 352 36.64 7.19 14.05
CA ASN A 352 37.70 7.73 14.89
C ASN A 352 37.28 7.80 16.36
N SER A 353 38.15 7.24 17.19
CA SER A 353 38.23 7.36 18.64
C SER A 353 38.75 8.75 19.04
N TYR A 354 38.21 9.34 20.12
CA TYR A 354 38.99 9.92 21.23
C TYR A 354 38.07 10.09 22.46
N ALA A 355 38.66 9.81 23.62
CA ALA A 355 38.04 9.75 24.94
C ALA A 355 37.75 11.13 25.54
N THR A 356 36.71 11.24 26.39
CA THR A 356 36.82 11.84 27.73
C THR A 356 35.61 11.48 28.61
N THR A 357 35.88 11.37 29.91
CA THR A 357 35.10 10.87 31.04
C THR A 357 34.15 11.91 31.67
N GLU A 358 33.11 11.39 32.34
CA GLU A 358 32.57 11.78 33.68
C GLU A 358 31.06 12.08 33.82
N ASN A 359 30.40 11.21 34.61
CA ASN A 359 29.52 11.49 35.76
C ASN A 359 28.39 12.54 35.66
N LYS A 360 27.11 12.09 35.68
CA LYS A 360 26.17 12.19 36.84
C LYS A 360 24.67 12.05 36.45
N THR A 361 23.98 11.29 37.28
CA THR A 361 22.58 11.43 37.79
C THR A 361 21.37 11.22 36.86
N LEU A 362 20.57 10.22 37.27
CA LEU A 362 19.15 9.98 36.97
C LEU A 362 18.27 11.23 37.15
N PRO A 363 17.07 11.22 36.56
CA PRO A 363 15.88 11.64 37.30
C PRO A 363 14.83 10.52 37.35
N ARG A 364 14.48 10.13 38.58
CA ARG A 364 13.22 9.44 38.92
C ARG A 364 12.08 10.46 38.95
N SER A 365 10.92 9.95 38.56
CA SER A 365 9.59 10.55 38.39
C SER A 365 8.96 11.19 39.64
N SER A 366 7.90 11.98 39.41
CA SER A 366 6.76 12.13 40.33
C SER A 366 5.44 12.21 39.58
N SER A 367 4.46 11.46 40.10
CA SER A 367 3.15 11.11 39.55
C SER A 367 1.98 11.84 40.24
N MET A 368 0.80 11.84 39.61
CA MET A 368 -0.55 11.83 40.24
C MET A 368 -1.47 11.04 39.27
N ALA A 369 -1.79 9.75 39.47
CA ALA A 369 -2.71 9.13 40.45
C ALA A 369 -4.21 9.34 40.13
N ALA A 370 -4.77 8.41 39.33
CA ALA A 370 -6.14 7.88 39.46
C ALA A 370 -6.09 6.42 38.99
N GLY A 371 -6.35 5.49 39.91
CA GLY A 371 -6.00 4.07 39.76
C GLY A 371 -6.94 3.26 38.88
N LEU A 372 -6.35 2.36 38.08
CA LEU A 372 -6.74 0.94 38.04
C LEU A 372 -5.58 0.15 37.41
N GLU A 373 -4.98 -0.74 38.19
CA GLU A 373 -4.00 -1.71 37.75
C GLU A 373 -4.55 -2.57 36.58
N ARG A 374 -3.90 -2.53 35.40
CA ARG A 374 -3.64 -3.73 34.54
C ARG A 374 -2.91 -3.36 33.23
N ASN A 375 -1.61 -3.65 33.21
CA ASN A 375 -0.78 -4.03 32.06
C ASN A 375 -0.90 -3.17 30.78
N GLY A 376 -0.11 -2.10 30.69
CA GLY A 376 0.09 -1.30 29.48
C GLY A 376 0.86 -1.99 28.35
N ARG A 377 0.64 -3.29 28.12
CA ARG A 377 1.21 -4.05 27.01
C ARG A 377 0.15 -4.22 25.92
N MET A 378 0.49 -3.84 24.69
CA MET A 378 -0.40 -3.98 23.53
C MET A 378 -0.72 -5.47 23.30
N ARG A 379 -1.99 -5.79 23.07
CA ARG A 379 -2.47 -7.15 22.77
C ARG A 379 -2.89 -7.23 21.32
N VAL A 380 -2.50 -8.30 20.64
CA VAL A 380 -2.84 -8.56 19.24
C VAL A 380 -3.50 -9.93 19.11
N LYS A 381 -4.36 -10.10 18.10
CA LYS A 381 -5.07 -11.35 17.82
C LYS A 381 -4.49 -11.99 16.56
N ALA A 382 -4.17 -13.28 16.64
CA ALA A 382 -3.70 -14.04 15.49
C ALA A 382 -4.82 -14.24 14.46
N ILE A 383 -4.55 -13.90 13.20
CA ILE A 383 -5.46 -14.11 12.06
C ILE A 383 -5.16 -15.39 11.27
N PHE A 384 -4.03 -16.04 11.56
CA PHE A 384 -3.64 -17.34 11.01
C PHE A 384 -2.94 -18.16 12.10
N SER A 385 -2.92 -19.48 11.95
CA SER A 385 -2.18 -20.37 12.84
C SER A 385 -0.70 -20.46 12.44
N HIS A 386 0.20 -20.55 13.42
CA HIS A 386 1.63 -20.77 13.23
C HIS A 386 2.14 -21.86 14.18
N ALA A 387 2.89 -22.82 13.65
CA ALA A 387 3.56 -23.86 14.42
C ALA A 387 5.09 -23.69 14.29
N ALA A 388 5.73 -23.39 15.41
CA ALA A 388 7.17 -23.16 15.50
C ALA A 388 8.03 -24.43 15.36
N GLY A 389 7.41 -25.61 15.34
CA GLY A 389 8.11 -26.89 15.30
C GLY A 389 8.98 -27.08 16.54
N ASP A 390 10.27 -27.33 16.33
CA ASP A 390 11.31 -27.51 17.35
C ASP A 390 12.06 -26.21 17.69
N ASN A 391 11.68 -25.07 17.10
CA ASN A 391 12.34 -23.80 17.34
C ASN A 391 11.84 -23.15 18.65
N SER A 392 12.68 -23.19 19.68
CA SER A 392 12.39 -22.62 21.01
C SER A 392 12.34 -21.09 21.06
N THR A 393 12.77 -20.39 20.01
CA THR A 393 12.74 -18.92 19.92
C THR A 393 11.50 -18.38 19.20
N LEU A 394 10.70 -19.26 18.58
CA LEU A 394 9.47 -18.89 17.89
C LEU A 394 8.25 -19.31 18.70
N LEU A 395 7.23 -18.44 18.72
CA LEU A 395 6.00 -18.66 19.45
C LEU A 395 4.98 -19.39 18.57
N SER A 396 4.53 -20.57 19.01
CA SER A 396 3.39 -21.26 18.36
C SER A 396 2.06 -20.69 18.83
N PHE A 397 1.12 -20.48 17.91
CA PHE A 397 -0.22 -19.97 18.20
C PHE A 397 -1.23 -20.43 17.13
N LYS A 398 -2.51 -20.48 17.50
CA LYS A 398 -3.61 -20.78 16.57
C LYS A 398 -4.32 -19.51 16.16
N GLU A 399 -5.03 -19.58 15.04
CA GLU A 399 -5.95 -18.51 14.62
C GLU A 399 -6.94 -18.21 15.75
N GLY A 400 -7.08 -16.93 16.06
CA GLY A 400 -7.91 -16.43 17.15
C GLY A 400 -7.18 -16.23 18.48
N ASP A 401 -5.95 -16.72 18.63
CA ASP A 401 -5.18 -16.58 19.88
C ASP A 401 -4.79 -15.13 20.15
N LEU A 402 -4.78 -14.75 21.44
CA LEU A 402 -4.31 -13.45 21.91
C LEU A 402 -2.84 -13.52 22.32
N ILE A 403 -2.05 -12.60 21.78
CA ILE A 403 -0.62 -12.47 22.05
C ILE A 403 -0.38 -11.10 22.68
N THR A 404 0.32 -11.09 23.81
CA THR A 404 0.75 -9.85 24.46
C THR A 404 2.12 -9.47 23.93
N LEU A 405 2.25 -8.27 23.35
CA LEU A 405 3.52 -7.76 22.86
C LEU A 405 4.40 -7.31 24.03
N LEU A 406 5.66 -7.76 24.01
CA LEU A 406 6.68 -7.37 24.99
C LEU A 406 7.40 -6.08 24.59
N VAL A 407 7.43 -5.78 23.29
CA VAL A 407 8.07 -4.59 22.72
C VAL A 407 7.04 -3.85 21.85
N PRO A 408 6.96 -2.50 21.92
CA PRO A 408 5.96 -1.72 21.15
C PRO A 408 6.13 -1.80 19.63
N GLU A 409 7.36 -1.98 19.15
CA GLU A 409 7.72 -1.98 17.73
C GLU A 409 8.53 -3.23 17.37
N ALA A 410 8.41 -3.69 16.12
CA ALA A 410 9.21 -4.78 15.59
C ALA A 410 10.70 -4.44 15.60
N ARG A 411 11.55 -5.41 15.94
CA ARG A 411 13.00 -5.32 15.77
C ARG A 411 13.43 -6.36 14.74
N ASP A 412 14.24 -5.95 13.78
CA ASP A 412 14.72 -6.81 12.69
C ASP A 412 13.58 -7.54 11.94
N GLY A 413 12.42 -6.89 11.82
CA GLY A 413 11.23 -7.45 11.16
C GLY A 413 10.37 -8.38 12.03
N TRP A 414 10.75 -8.63 13.29
CA TRP A 414 10.06 -9.53 14.21
C TRP A 414 9.40 -8.79 15.37
N HIS A 415 8.20 -9.22 15.75
CA HIS A 415 7.57 -8.83 17.00
C HIS A 415 7.86 -9.87 18.08
N TYR A 416 8.11 -9.40 19.29
CA TYR A 416 8.35 -10.23 20.45
C TYR A 416 7.13 -10.19 21.35
N GLY A 417 6.58 -11.37 21.65
CA GLY A 417 5.35 -11.50 22.42
C GLY A 417 5.27 -12.81 23.16
N GLU A 418 4.33 -12.89 24.10
CA GLU A 418 3.96 -14.12 24.81
C GLU A 418 2.51 -14.48 24.48
N SER A 419 2.26 -15.76 24.21
CA SER A 419 0.89 -16.27 24.02
C SER A 419 0.25 -16.45 25.40
N GLU A 420 -0.98 -15.98 25.58
CA GLU A 420 -1.69 -16.13 26.85
C GLU A 420 -2.01 -17.60 27.19
N LYS A 421 -2.02 -18.50 26.19
CA LYS A 421 -2.29 -19.94 26.38
C LYS A 421 -1.10 -20.72 26.96
N THR A 422 0.13 -20.25 26.74
CA THR A 422 1.36 -20.92 27.20
C THR A 422 1.79 -20.44 28.59
N LYS A 423 0.94 -19.68 29.29
CA LYS A 423 1.23 -19.05 30.58
C LYS A 423 0.82 -19.92 31.79
N MET A 424 0.57 -21.22 31.58
CA MET A 424 0.36 -22.20 32.65
C MET A 424 1.63 -22.96 32.97
#